data_AF-A0A356F8J9-F1
#
_entry.id   AF-A0A356F8J9-F1
#
_cell.length_a   1.000
_cell.length_b   1.000
_cell.length_c   1.000
_cell.angle_alpha   90.00
_cell.angle_beta   90.00
_cell.angle_gamma   90.00
#
_symmetry.space_group_name_H-M   'P 1'
#
loop_
_entity.id
_entity.type
_entity.pdbx_description
1 polymer ?
#
loop_
_entity_poly.entity_id
_entity_poly.type
_entity_poly.pdbx_seq_one_letter_code
_entity_poly.pdbx_strand_id
1 'polypeptide(L)'
;MHEEQISESLQKVYVLFEKGKIRPRALLWGTRRYEVVQINSSWIDRSRRLPRHGFSLTVDSGEIFQVLYEGNATWKLEYILTE
;
A
#
# COMPACT_ATOMS: atom_id res chain seq x y z
N MET A 1 3.97 -14.43 -13.32
CA MET A 1 3.99 -13.27 -12.40
C MET A 1 4.71 -12.13 -13.11
N HIS A 2 3.97 -11.10 -13.47
CA HIS A 2 4.50 -9.87 -14.04
C HIS A 2 4.56 -8.79 -12.97
N GLU A 3 5.60 -7.95 -12.99
CA GLU A 3 5.80 -6.85 -12.06
C GLU A 3 5.93 -5.55 -12.85
N GLU A 4 5.10 -4.57 -12.49
CA GLU A 4 5.10 -3.23 -13.07
C GLU A 4 5.48 -2.21 -11.98
N GLN A 5 6.48 -1.37 -12.27
CA GLN A 5 6.89 -0.28 -11.39
C GLN A 5 6.08 0.98 -11.70
N ILE A 6 5.44 1.54 -10.66
CA ILE A 6 4.51 2.68 -10.78
C ILE A 6 5.12 3.94 -10.16
N SER A 7 5.51 3.88 -8.88
CA SER A 7 6.08 5.01 -8.09
C SER A 7 5.18 6.26 -8.00
N GLU A 8 3.86 6.07 -7.91
CA GLU A 8 2.88 7.16 -7.85
C GLU A 8 2.31 7.38 -6.45
N SER A 9 1.87 8.61 -6.16
CA SER A 9 1.16 8.91 -4.92
C SER A 9 -0.30 8.51 -5.01
N LEU A 10 -0.80 7.81 -4.00
CA LEU A 10 -2.21 7.43 -3.90
C LEU A 10 -3.04 8.64 -3.48
N GLN A 11 -4.17 8.86 -4.14
CA GLN A 11 -5.07 9.99 -3.85
C GLN A 11 -5.68 9.88 -2.46
N LYS A 12 -6.07 8.67 -2.06
CA LYS A 12 -6.60 8.36 -0.72
C LYS A 12 -6.25 6.94 -0.30
N VAL A 13 -6.00 6.75 0.98
CA VAL A 13 -5.87 5.43 1.60
C VAL A 13 -6.75 5.38 2.84
N TYR A 14 -7.59 4.36 2.93
CA TYR A 14 -8.46 4.11 4.06
C TYR A 14 -7.76 3.12 4.97
N VAL A 15 -7.45 3.56 6.19
CA VAL A 15 -6.73 2.75 7.17
C VAL A 15 -7.58 2.55 8.42
N LEU A 16 -7.51 1.34 8.96
CA LEU A 16 -7.90 1.06 10.33
C LEU A 16 -6.65 1.15 11.21
N PHE A 17 -6.69 2.01 12.22
CA PHE A 17 -5.71 2.00 13.30
C PHE A 17 -6.24 1.14 14.44
N GLU A 18 -5.57 0.02 14.70
CA GLU A 18 -5.95 -0.89 15.78
C GLU A 18 -4.71 -1.37 16.53
N LYS A 19 -4.71 -1.22 17.87
CA LYS A 19 -3.64 -1.71 18.76
C LYS A 19 -2.23 -1.28 18.31
N GLY A 20 -2.10 -0.02 17.90
CA GLY A 20 -0.83 0.55 17.45
C GLY A 20 -0.36 0.09 16.07
N LYS A 21 -1.21 -0.61 15.29
CA LYS A 21 -0.90 -1.06 13.92
C LYS A 21 -1.76 -0.33 12.90
N ILE A 22 -1.15 -0.03 11.76
CA ILE A 22 -1.83 0.47 10.56
C ILE A 22 -2.30 -0.75 9.76
N ARG A 23 -3.59 -0.78 9.41
CA ARG A 23 -4.16 -1.79 8.53
C ARG A 23 -4.85 -1.12 7.34
N PRO A 24 -4.24 -1.13 6.14
CA PRO A 24 -4.91 -0.68 4.92
C PRO A 24 -6.19 -1.49 4.68
N ARG A 25 -7.26 -0.80 4.30
CA ARG A 25 -8.59 -1.39 4.02
C ARG A 25 -9.04 -1.11 2.60
N ALA A 26 -8.71 0.05 2.05
CA ALA A 26 -8.95 0.39 0.66
C ALA A 26 -7.99 1.46 0.17
N LEU A 27 -7.76 1.51 -1.14
CA LEU A 27 -6.88 2.46 -1.82
C LEU A 27 -7.69 3.15 -2.93
N LEU A 28 -7.44 4.43 -3.16
CA LEU A 28 -7.90 5.16 -4.34
C LEU A 28 -6.68 5.47 -5.20
N TRP A 29 -6.65 4.89 -6.39
CA TRP A 29 -5.61 5.12 -7.40
C TRP A 29 -6.26 5.54 -8.72
N GLY A 30 -5.89 6.72 -9.20
CA GLY A 30 -6.57 7.35 -10.32
C GLY A 30 -8.05 7.60 -9.98
N THR A 31 -8.95 7.04 -10.79
CA THR A 31 -10.41 7.13 -10.57
C THR A 31 -11.00 5.90 -9.89
N ARG A 32 -10.20 4.84 -9.67
CA ARG A 32 -10.68 3.55 -9.17
C ARG A 32 -10.35 3.36 -7.69
N ARG A 33 -11.36 2.94 -6.94
CA ARG A 33 -11.22 2.44 -5.58
C ARG A 33 -10.99 0.93 -5.61
N TYR A 34 -10.00 0.48 -4.85
CA TYR A 34 -9.63 -0.92 -4.69
C TYR A 34 -9.81 -1.31 -3.23
N GLU A 35 -10.67 -2.30 -2.95
CA GLU A 35 -10.80 -2.86 -1.61
C GLU A 35 -9.65 -3.83 -1.32
N VAL A 36 -9.06 -3.75 -0.13
CA VAL A 36 -8.01 -4.67 0.32
C VAL A 36 -8.68 -5.94 0.83
N VAL A 37 -8.48 -7.04 0.11
CA VAL A 37 -8.97 -8.37 0.46
C VAL A 37 -8.03 -9.03 1.46
N GLN A 38 -6.72 -8.89 1.25
CA GLN A 38 -5.70 -9.51 2.08
C GLN A 38 -4.48 -8.59 2.23
N ILE A 39 -3.90 -8.56 3.43
CA ILE A 39 -2.57 -8.01 3.68
C ILE A 39 -1.61 -9.20 3.67
N ASN A 40 -0.84 -9.34 2.59
CA ASN A 40 0.09 -10.46 2.38
C ASN A 40 1.29 -10.34 3.31
N SER A 41 1.81 -9.11 3.45
CA SER A 41 2.93 -8.81 4.34
C SER A 41 2.94 -7.34 4.73
N SER A 42 3.66 -7.04 5.82
CA SER A 42 3.93 -5.67 6.27
C SER A 42 5.34 -5.57 6.84
N TRP A 43 6.05 -4.49 6.56
CA TRP A 43 7.41 -4.27 7.05
C TRP A 43 7.64 -2.80 7.40
N ILE A 44 8.74 -2.53 8.11
CA ILE A 44 9.19 -1.18 8.44
C ILE A 44 10.65 -1.05 8.03
N ASP A 45 10.94 -0.17 7.08
CA ASP A 45 12.29 0.26 6.76
C ASP A 45 12.67 1.44 7.65
N ARG A 46 13.69 1.24 8.47
CA ARG A 46 14.23 2.23 9.43
C ARG A 46 15.58 2.81 9.00
N SER A 47 16.04 2.54 7.79
CA SER A 47 17.29 3.10 7.25
C SER A 47 17.21 4.61 6.99
N ARG A 48 15.99 5.15 6.88
CA ARG A 48 15.70 6.57 6.63
C ARG A 48 15.45 7.32 7.95
N ARG A 49 15.64 8.65 7.95
CA ARG A 49 15.34 9.53 9.10
C ARG A 49 13.89 9.40 9.59
N LEU A 50 12.94 9.25 8.66
CA LEU A 50 11.55 8.90 8.96
C LEU A 50 11.31 7.45 8.52
N PRO A 51 10.83 6.55 9.40
CA PRO A 51 10.54 5.18 9.02
C PRO A 51 9.53 5.11 7.87
N ARG A 52 9.77 4.19 6.93
CA ARG A 52 8.81 3.83 5.89
C ARG A 52 8.10 2.55 6.28
N HIS A 53 6.78 2.57 6.25
CA HIS A 53 5.97 1.38 6.49
C HIS A 53 5.52 0.83 5.14
N GLY A 54 5.93 -0.39 4.82
CA GLY A 54 5.55 -1.04 3.57
C GLY A 54 4.52 -2.13 3.78
N PHE A 55 3.68 -2.33 2.76
CA PHE A 55 2.63 -3.33 2.75
C PHE A 55 2.53 -3.98 1.37
N SER A 56 2.35 -5.30 1.35
CA SER A 56 1.91 -6.04 0.16
C SER A 56 0.45 -6.40 0.35
N LEU A 57 -0.40 -5.99 -0.58
CA LEU A 57 -1.85 -6.00 -0.46
C LEU A 57 -2.46 -6.70 -1.66
N THR A 58 -3.24 -7.76 -1.46
CA THR A 58 -4.12 -8.26 -2.52
C THR A 58 -5.40 -7.45 -2.51
N VAL A 59 -5.74 -6.87 -3.66
CA VAL A 59 -6.95 -6.07 -3.85
C VAL A 59 -8.06 -6.88 -4.55
N ASP A 60 -9.27 -6.33 -4.56
CA ASP A 60 -10.47 -6.95 -5.14
C ASP A 60 -10.37 -7.34 -6.63
N SER A 61 -9.47 -6.71 -7.38
CA SER A 61 -9.15 -7.08 -8.77
C SER A 61 -8.30 -8.35 -8.89
N GLY A 62 -7.75 -8.87 -7.78
CA GLY A 62 -6.79 -9.97 -7.75
C GLY A 62 -5.34 -9.53 -7.87
N GLU A 63 -5.09 -8.27 -8.23
CA GLU A 63 -3.75 -7.69 -8.32
C GLU A 63 -3.11 -7.57 -6.92
N ILE A 64 -1.77 -7.61 -6.87
CA ILE A 64 -1.02 -7.38 -5.63
C ILE A 64 -0.37 -6.00 -5.71
N PHE A 65 -0.76 -5.11 -4.82
CA PHE A 65 -0.21 -3.76 -4.72
C PHE A 65 0.86 -3.73 -3.63
N GLN A 66 2.05 -3.24 -3.96
CA GLN A 66 3.04 -2.85 -2.98
C GLN A 66 2.94 -1.36 -2.71
N VAL A 67 2.62 -1.00 -1.47
CA VAL A 67 2.44 0.38 -1.06
C VAL A 67 3.36 0.77 0.07
N LEU A 68 3.80 2.02 0.06
CA LEU A 68 4.63 2.62 1.09
C LEU A 68 3.90 3.79 1.75
N TYR A 69 3.93 3.80 3.07
CA TYR A 69 3.56 4.92 3.91
C TYR A 69 4.81 5.59 4.47
N GLU A 70 4.99 6.87 4.17
CA GLU A 70 6.08 7.70 4.68
C GLU A 70 5.55 9.02 5.25
N GLY A 71 6.43 9.81 5.87
CA GLY A 71 6.11 11.03 6.62
C GLY A 71 5.03 11.95 5.99
N ASN A 72 4.45 12.82 6.82
CA ASN A 72 3.33 13.69 6.45
C ASN A 72 2.11 12.95 5.88
N ALA A 73 1.88 11.72 6.35
CA ALA A 73 0.78 10.87 5.94
C ALA A 73 0.73 10.55 4.43
N THR A 74 1.89 10.46 3.77
CA THR A 74 1.96 10.21 2.32
C THR A 74 1.95 8.72 2.03
N TRP A 75 1.13 8.31 1.08
CA TRP A 75 1.07 6.92 0.59
C TRP A 75 1.46 6.87 -0.89
N LYS A 76 2.29 5.89 -1.24
CA LYS A 76 2.72 5.63 -2.62
C LYS A 76 2.44 4.20 -3.02
N LEU A 77 2.08 4.01 -4.28
CA LEU A 77 2.04 2.72 -4.96
C LEU A 77 3.36 2.56 -5.71
N GLU A 78 4.19 1.61 -5.27
CA GLU A 78 5.50 1.39 -5.85
C GLU A 78 5.45 0.35 -6.97
N TYR A 79 4.73 -0.75 -6.74
CA TYR A 79 4.63 -1.86 -7.67
C TYR A 79 3.21 -2.44 -7.72
N ILE A 80 2.83 -2.90 -8.90
CA ILE A 80 1.71 -3.81 -9.12
C ILE A 80 2.26 -5.14 -9.60
N LEU A 81 1.78 -6.23 -9.00
CA LEU A 81 2.10 -7.58 -9.45
C LEU A 81 0.83 -8.29 -9.89
N THR A 82 0.91 -8.94 -11.05
CA THR A 82 -0.16 -9.71 -11.68
C THR A 82 0.32 -11.12 -12.00
N GLU A 83 -0.60 -12.07 -12.17
CA GLU A 83 -0.27 -13.45 -12.58
C GLU A 83 0.41 -13.51 -13.95
#